data_AF-A0A5D0UFI4-F1
#
_entry.id   AF-A0A5D0UFI4-F1
#
_cell.length_a   1.000
_cell.length_b   1.000
_cell.length_c   1.000
_cell.angle_alpha   90.00
_cell.angle_beta   90.00
_cell.angle_gamma   90.00
#
_symmetry.space_group_name_H-M   'P 1'
#
loop_
_entity.id
_entity.type
_entity.pdbx_description
1 polymer ?
#
loop_
_entity_poly.entity_id
_entity_poly.type
_entity_poly.pdbx_seq_one_letter_code
_entity_poly.pdbx_strand_id
1 'polypeptide(L)'
;MIRDQTWPAVAWEPVQLIGRMKILAARDGIELPKTYQLIRDIYLWEHHRADLPAHVASLLGRIFDGPNPFVTRPAQHLPSKAVRTRGR
;
A
#
# COMPACT_ATOMS: atom_id res chain seq x y z
N MET A 1 -4.21 14.22 -23.31
CA MET A 1 -4.08 15.35 -22.37
C MET A 1 -4.25 14.77 -20.96
N ILE A 2 -3.16 14.79 -20.18
CA ILE A 2 -3.07 14.67 -18.72
C ILE A 2 -3.73 13.43 -18.08
N ARG A 3 -2.95 12.34 -17.93
CA ARG A 3 -3.17 11.38 -16.83
C ARG A 3 -2.56 11.98 -15.57
N ASP A 4 -3.31 12.86 -14.92
CA ASP A 4 -3.06 13.25 -13.53
C ASP A 4 -3.46 12.05 -12.65
N GLN A 5 -2.61 11.03 -12.67
CA GLN A 5 -2.61 10.01 -11.64
C GLN A 5 -1.47 10.42 -10.71
N THR A 6 -1.68 11.50 -9.95
CA THR A 6 -1.01 11.64 -8.68
C THR A 6 -1.42 10.41 -7.88
N TRP A 7 -0.55 9.40 -7.84
CA TRP A 7 -0.74 8.29 -6.91
C TRP A 7 -0.99 8.96 -5.56
N PRO A 8 -2.12 8.69 -4.88
CA PRO A 8 -2.14 9.03 -3.47
C PRO A 8 -0.87 8.37 -2.94
N ALA A 9 -0.02 9.12 -2.26
CA ALA A 9 1.07 8.55 -1.51
C ALA A 9 0.41 7.63 -0.47
N VAL A 10 0.04 6.43 -0.89
CA VAL A 10 -0.55 5.41 -0.05
C VAL A 10 0.59 5.13 0.91
N ALA A 11 0.44 5.57 2.16
CA ALA A 11 1.50 5.62 3.16
C ALA A 11 1.97 4.21 3.54
N TRP A 12 2.59 3.54 2.60
CA TRP A 12 3.27 2.27 2.75
C TRP A 12 4.72 2.60 3.02
N GLU A 13 5.14 2.41 4.26
CA GLU A 13 6.57 2.41 4.56
C GLU A 13 7.24 1.30 3.72
N PRO A 14 8.47 1.51 3.21
CA PRO A 14 9.15 0.53 2.36
C PRO A 14 9.18 -0.89 2.96
N VAL A 15 9.36 -0.99 4.28
CA VAL A 15 9.35 -2.28 4.99
C VAL A 15 7.98 -2.97 4.95
N GLN A 16 6.88 -2.21 5.06
CA GLN A 16 5.51 -2.73 5.00
C GLN A 16 5.17 -3.19 3.58
N LEU A 17 5.58 -2.41 2.59
CA LEU A 17 5.42 -2.73 1.17
C LEU A 17 6.13 -4.04 0.82
N ILE A 18 7.41 -4.17 1.19
CA ILE A 18 8.20 -5.41 0.99
C ILE A 18 7.55 -6.59 1.71
N GLY A 19 7.13 -6.40 2.96
CA GLY A 19 6.44 -7.43 3.74
C GLY A 19 5.16 -7.91 3.05
N ARG A 20 4.35 -6.98 2.55
CA ARG A 20 3.11 -7.30 1.82
C ARG A 20 3.39 -8.03 0.51
N MET A 21 4.44 -7.62 -0.21
CA MET A 21 4.84 -8.26 -1.46
C MET A 21 5.30 -9.70 -1.23
N LYS A 22 6.04 -9.97 -0.15
CA LYS A 22 6.44 -11.34 0.24
C LYS A 22 5.23 -12.24 0.50
N ILE A 23 4.22 -11.73 1.19
CA ILE A 23 2.98 -12.49 1.46
C ILE A 23 2.26 -12.84 0.16
N LEU A 24 2.10 -11.87 -0.74
CA LEU A 24 1.41 -12.10 -2.02
C LEU A 24 2.19 -13.04 -2.93
N ALA A 25 3.51 -12.89 -3.01
CA ALA A 25 4.35 -13.76 -3.82
C ALA A 25 4.34 -15.20 -3.30
N ALA A 26 4.43 -15.40 -1.97
CA ALA A 26 4.32 -16.73 -1.37
C ALA A 26 2.96 -17.38 -1.62
N ARG A 27 1.88 -16.60 -1.59
CA ARG A 27 0.53 -17.08 -1.93
C ARG A 27 0.41 -17.54 -3.38
N ASP A 28 1.10 -16.86 -4.29
CA ASP A 28 1.03 -17.12 -5.72
C ASP A 28 2.12 -18.11 -6.20
N GLY A 29 2.98 -18.62 -5.30
CA GLY A 29 4.10 -19.49 -5.65
C GLY A 29 5.19 -18.80 -6.48
N ILE A 30 5.28 -17.47 -6.40
CA ILE A 30 6.25 -16.66 -7.12
C ILE A 30 7.49 -16.46 -6.24
N GLU A 31 8.66 -16.78 -6.78
CA GLU A 31 9.92 -16.43 -6.14
C GLU A 31 10.20 -14.94 -6.31
N LEU A 32 10.41 -14.24 -5.19
CA LEU A 32 10.83 -12.84 -5.22
C LEU A 32 12.35 -12.72 -5.37
N PRO A 33 12.83 -11.65 -6.05
CA PRO A 33 14.22 -11.26 -5.98
C PRO A 33 14.67 -11.05 -4.52
N LYS A 34 15.99 -11.10 -4.30
CA LYS A 34 16.58 -10.76 -3.00
C LYS A 34 16.09 -9.39 -2.54
N THR A 35 15.85 -9.22 -1.24
CA THR A 35 15.29 -7.98 -0.66
C THR A 35 16.00 -6.71 -1.15
N TYR A 36 17.34 -6.71 -1.22
CA TYR A 36 18.11 -5.55 -1.72
C TYR A 36 17.89 -5.26 -3.21
N GLN A 37 17.74 -6.30 -4.04
CA GLN A 37 17.46 -6.14 -5.47
C GLN A 37 16.05 -5.58 -5.67
N LEU A 38 15.10 -6.10 -4.91
CA LEU A 38 13.73 -5.60 -4.90
C LEU A 38 13.64 -4.11 -4.53
N ILE A 39 14.34 -3.70 -3.47
CA ILE A 39 14.42 -2.29 -3.05
C ILE A 39 15.01 -1.44 -4.17
N ARG A 40 16.09 -1.90 -4.80
CA ARG A 40 16.75 -1.18 -5.89
C ARG A 40 15.83 -1.03 -7.10
N ASP A 41 15.13 -2.09 -7.49
CA ASP A 41 14.25 -2.07 -8.66
C ASP A 41 13.06 -1.12 -8.44
N ILE A 42 12.46 -1.13 -7.24
CA ILE A 42 11.41 -0.19 -6.84
C ILE A 42 11.93 1.25 -6.86
N TYR A 43 13.12 1.49 -6.28
CA TYR A 43 13.75 2.81 -6.27
C TYR A 43 14.00 3.34 -7.69
N LEU A 44 14.56 2.51 -8.57
CA LEU A 44 14.84 2.91 -9.95
C LEU A 44 13.55 3.20 -10.73
N TRP A 45 12.50 2.42 -10.49
CA TRP A 45 11.19 2.64 -11.09
C TRP A 45 10.50 3.92 -10.60
N GLU A 46 10.52 4.17 -9.29
CA GLU A 46 9.97 5.40 -8.69
C GLU A 46 10.65 6.65 -9.26
N HIS A 47 11.96 6.58 -9.51
CA HIS A 47 12.73 7.66 -10.12
C HIS A 47 12.71 7.67 -11.66
N HIS A 48 11.82 6.88 -12.29
CA HIS A 48 11.68 6.76 -13.75
C HIS A 48 12.99 6.39 -14.48
N ARG A 49 13.89 5.67 -13.80
CA ARG A 49 15.20 5.25 -14.33
C ARG A 49 15.16 3.89 -15.00
N ALA A 50 14.24 3.02 -14.59
CA ALA A 50 14.07 1.68 -15.16
C ALA A 50 12.63 1.18 -14.97
N ASP A 51 12.19 0.28 -15.84
CA ASP A 51 10.93 -0.44 -15.66
C ASP A 51 11.05 -1.56 -14.62
N LEU A 52 9.95 -1.87 -13.95
CA LEU A 52 9.88 -3.00 -13.04
C LEU A 52 9.74 -4.33 -13.79
N PRO A 53 10.31 -5.43 -13.25
CA PRO A 53 9.95 -6.77 -13.69
C PRO A 53 8.43 -6.99 -13.62
N ALA A 54 7.85 -7.62 -14.64
CA ALA A 54 6.39 -7.73 -14.80
C ALA A 54 5.69 -8.36 -13.58
N HIS A 55 6.30 -9.37 -12.96
CA HIS A 55 5.77 -10.01 -11.76
C HIS A 55 5.76 -9.06 -10.54
N VAL A 56 6.80 -8.24 -10.37
CA VAL A 56 6.87 -7.21 -9.32
C VAL A 56 5.82 -6.12 -9.56
N ALA A 57 5.69 -5.64 -10.80
CA ALA A 57 4.69 -4.65 -11.17
C ALA A 57 3.25 -5.14 -10.90
N SER A 58 2.97 -6.41 -11.25
CA SER A 58 1.67 -7.05 -10.95
C SER A 58 1.40 -7.13 -9.45
N LEU A 59 2.40 -7.49 -8.64
CA LEU A 59 2.25 -7.54 -7.18
C LEU A 59 2.00 -6.15 -6.59
N LEU A 60 2.76 -5.13 -7.03
CA LEU A 60 2.56 -3.75 -6.59
C LEU A 60 1.18 -3.22 -6.97
N GLY A 61 0.71 -3.49 -8.19
CA GLY A 61 -0.65 -3.11 -8.62
C GLY A 61 -1.71 -3.64 -7.65
N ARG A 62 -1.60 -4.91 -7.22
CA ARG A 62 -2.52 -5.50 -6.25
C ARG A 62 -2.38 -4.92 -4.83
N ILE A 63 -1.18 -4.50 -4.43
CA ILE A 63 -0.95 -3.84 -3.13
C ILE A 63 -1.63 -2.48 -3.11
N PHE A 64 -1.51 -1.71 -4.19
CA PHE A 64 -2.09 -0.37 -4.28
C PHE A 64 -3.60 -0.37 -4.56
N ASP A 65 -4.14 -1.42 -5.18
CA ASP A 65 -5.59 -1.62 -5.33
C ASP A 65 -6.28 -1.96 -3.99
N GLY A 66 -5.54 -2.56 -3.07
CA GLY A 66 -6.04 -2.94 -1.75
C GLY A 66 -6.02 -1.80 -0.72
N PRO A 67 -6.90 -1.83 0.30
CA PRO A 67 -6.83 -0.91 1.41
C PRO A 67 -5.52 -1.10 2.19
N ASN A 68 -4.81 0.00 2.50
CA ASN A 68 -3.64 -0.05 3.38
C ASN A 68 -4.10 -0.20 4.84
N PRO A 69 -3.87 -1.36 5.50
CA PRO A 69 -4.32 -1.59 6.87
C PRO A 69 -3.51 -0.80 7.91
N PHE A 70 -2.36 -0.23 7.52
CA PHE A 70 -1.51 0.60 8.37
C PHE A 70 -1.93 2.07 8.36
N VAL A 71 -2.73 2.50 7.40
CA VAL A 71 -3.35 3.82 7.42
C VAL A 71 -4.60 3.72 8.30
N THR A 72 -4.46 4.14 9.56
CA THR A 72 -5.60 4.48 10.40
C THR A 72 -6.31 5.66 9.75
N ARG A 73 -7.43 5.38 9.07
CA ARG A 73 -8.44 6.41 8.79
C ARG A 73 -8.68 7.13 10.13
N PRO A 74 -8.60 8.48 10.22
CA PRO A 74 -9.00 9.14 11.46
C PRO A 74 -10.41 8.66 11.77
N ALA A 75 -10.57 8.08 12.96
CA ALA A 75 -11.84 7.54 13.42
C ALA A 75 -12.90 8.59 13.11
N GLN A 76 -13.81 8.26 12.20
CA GLN A 76 -14.93 9.13 11.89
C GLN A 76 -15.64 9.33 13.22
N HIS A 77 -15.55 10.56 13.74
CA HIS A 77 -16.16 11.04 14.96
C HIS A 77 -17.55 10.41 15.08
N LEU A 78 -17.67 9.37 15.91
CA LEU A 78 -18.96 8.84 16.30
C LEU A 78 -19.72 10.05 16.87
N PRO A 79 -20.90 10.41 16.35
CA PRO A 79 -21.70 11.39 17.04
C PRO A 79 -22.02 10.80 18.40
N SER A 80 -21.39 11.34 19.45
CA SER A 80 -21.74 11.11 20.83
C SER A 80 -23.23 11.39 20.96
N LYS A 81 -24.05 10.35 20.93
CA LYS A 81 -25.45 10.45 21.35
C LYS A 81 -25.39 10.90 22.79
N ALA A 82 -25.59 12.20 23.01
CA ALA A 82 -25.85 12.77 24.30
C ALA A 82 -27.06 12.03 24.88
N VAL A 83 -26.82 11.11 25.81
CA VAL A 83 -27.89 10.50 26.58
C VAL A 83 -28.41 11.59 27.52
N ARG A 84 -29.46 12.28 27.07
CA ARG A 84 -30.20 13.24 27.86
C ARG A 84 -31.49 12.58 28.34
N THR A 85 -31.46 12.06 29.55
CA THR A 85 -32.65 11.76 30.37
C THR A 85 -32.21 12.00 31.81
N ARG A 86 -32.28 13.22 32.34
CA ARG A 86 -33.44 13.87 32.98
C ARG A 86 -34.16 12.91 33.94
N GLY A 87 -34.00 13.19 35.22
CA GLY A 87 -34.31 12.26 36.31
C GLY A 87 -35.78 12.12 36.68
N ARG A 88 -35.97 11.33 37.73
CA ARG A 88 -37.07 11.37 38.68
C ARG A 88 -36.60 10.69 39.96
#